data_AF-A0A928A336-F1
#
_entry.id   AF-A0A928A336-F1
#
_cell.length_a   1.000
_cell.length_b   1.000
_cell.length_c   1.000
_cell.angle_alpha   90.00
_cell.angle_beta   90.00
_cell.angle_gamma   90.00
#
_symmetry.space_group_name_H-M   'P 1'
#
loop_
_entity.id
_entity.type
_entity.pdbx_description
1 polymer ?
#
loop_
_entity_poly.entity_id
_entity_poly.type
_entity_poly.pdbx_seq_one_letter_code
_entity_poly.pdbx_strand_id
1 'polypeptide(L)'
;MVRKEKMAVKKAGGTNMESFGTRLADLRREHNLTQNDIADRLNISAQAVSKWENDLTSPDIDTLLKLSDIFNITVDELLGKKRQEPVYVPVEARKDVNKMVLRITVDSNDGDRVRVNLPMAAVRIFLNNDSVKVFSGNKALEGIDFNQIYALVEQGVIGELVSVDSADGDHVRITVE
;
A
#
# COMPACT_ATOMS: atom_id res chain seq x y z
N MET A 1 -55.80 -21.44 18.81
CA MET A 1 -54.37 -21.41 19.18
C MET A 1 -53.58 -22.10 18.07
N VAL A 2 -53.08 -21.35 17.08
CA VAL A 2 -52.11 -21.85 16.09
C VAL A 2 -51.13 -20.69 15.85
N ARG A 3 -49.89 -20.84 16.35
CA ARG A 3 -48.81 -19.88 16.19
C ARG A 3 -48.29 -19.97 14.75
N LYS A 4 -48.30 -18.86 14.01
CA LYS A 4 -47.60 -18.75 12.73
C LYS A 4 -46.12 -18.50 13.01
N GLU A 5 -45.30 -19.48 12.65
CA GLU A 5 -43.85 -19.42 12.66
C GLU A 5 -43.40 -18.45 11.56
N LYS A 6 -42.88 -17.28 11.95
CA LYS A 6 -42.19 -16.38 11.01
C LYS A 6 -40.75 -16.85 10.89
N MET A 7 -40.44 -17.50 9.76
CA MET A 7 -39.05 -17.70 9.32
C MET A 7 -38.42 -16.33 9.05
N ALA A 8 -37.45 -15.96 9.88
CA ALA A 8 -36.57 -14.84 9.62
C ALA A 8 -35.59 -15.23 8.51
N VAL A 9 -35.77 -14.65 7.32
CA VAL A 9 -34.75 -14.69 6.27
C VAL A 9 -33.56 -13.87 6.75
N LYS A 10 -32.46 -14.54 7.08
CA LYS A 10 -31.14 -13.92 7.28
C LYS A 10 -30.77 -13.16 6.01
N LYS A 11 -30.66 -11.83 6.09
CA LYS A 11 -30.01 -11.03 5.04
C LYS A 11 -28.53 -11.42 5.01
N ALA A 12 -28.09 -11.95 3.87
CA ALA A 12 -26.71 -12.22 3.57
C ALA A 12 -25.87 -10.92 3.69
N GLY A 13 -24.67 -11.06 4.24
CA GLY A 13 -23.73 -9.96 4.46
C GLY A 13 -23.43 -9.21 3.16
N GLY A 14 -23.76 -7.93 3.14
CA GLY A 14 -23.25 -7.01 2.14
C GLY A 14 -21.77 -6.80 2.35
N THR A 15 -21.00 -6.81 1.27
CA THR A 15 -19.63 -6.30 1.23
C THR A 15 -19.64 -4.86 1.76
N ASN A 16 -19.20 -4.63 2.99
CA ASN A 16 -18.99 -3.29 3.51
C ASN A 16 -17.86 -2.67 2.68
N MET A 17 -18.20 -1.81 1.73
CA MET A 17 -17.22 -0.95 1.07
C MET A 17 -16.79 0.08 2.13
N GLU A 18 -15.53 0.01 2.57
CA GLU A 18 -14.98 0.95 3.54
C GLU A 18 -15.01 2.38 2.94
N SER A 19 -15.56 3.36 3.67
CA SER A 19 -15.60 4.75 3.21
C SER A 19 -14.25 5.44 3.42
N PHE A 20 -13.99 6.53 2.68
CA PHE A 20 -12.80 7.35 2.88
C PHE A 20 -12.69 7.83 4.33
N GLY A 21 -13.78 8.30 4.95
CA GLY A 21 -13.78 8.76 6.33
C GLY A 21 -13.40 7.68 7.33
N THR A 22 -13.94 6.47 7.16
CA THR A 22 -13.60 5.30 7.98
C THR A 22 -12.11 4.96 7.84
N ARG A 23 -11.62 4.90 6.59
CA ARG A 23 -10.22 4.61 6.26
C ARG A 23 -9.26 5.63 6.85
N LEU A 24 -9.57 6.91 6.74
CA LEU A 24 -8.78 8.00 7.30
C LEU A 24 -8.71 7.90 8.83
N ALA A 25 -9.84 7.58 9.48
CA ALA A 25 -9.89 7.41 10.92
C ALA A 25 -9.07 6.20 11.39
N ASP A 26 -9.08 5.12 10.62
CA ASP A 26 -8.31 3.90 10.91
C ASP A 26 -6.80 4.13 10.74
N LEU A 27 -6.38 4.72 9.62
CA LEU A 27 -4.99 5.16 9.41
C LEU A 27 -4.52 6.08 10.55
N ARG A 28 -5.35 7.04 10.97
CA ARG A 28 -5.03 7.91 12.09
C ARG A 28 -4.77 7.13 13.38
N ARG A 29 -5.61 6.14 13.69
CA ARG A 29 -5.48 5.30 14.90
C ARG A 29 -4.27 4.37 14.81
N GLU A 30 -4.01 3.76 13.66
CA GLU A 30 -2.82 2.93 13.40
C GLU A 30 -1.53 3.71 13.64
N HIS A 31 -1.51 4.99 13.26
CA HIS A 31 -0.38 5.89 13.48
C HIS A 31 -0.38 6.57 14.87
N ASN A 32 -1.28 6.20 15.79
CA ASN A 32 -1.43 6.79 17.13
C ASN A 32 -1.62 8.32 17.13
N LEU A 33 -2.27 8.86 16.10
CA LEU A 33 -2.53 10.30 15.96
C LEU A 33 -3.94 10.66 16.45
N THR A 34 -4.10 11.89 16.93
CA THR A 34 -5.40 12.51 17.22
C THR A 34 -5.87 13.34 16.03
N GLN A 35 -7.15 13.70 16.00
CA GLN A 35 -7.67 14.61 14.95
C GLN A 35 -6.96 15.97 15.00
N ASN A 36 -6.52 16.41 16.19
CA ASN A 36 -5.73 17.63 16.35
C ASN A 36 -4.35 17.47 15.71
N ASP A 37 -3.69 16.31 15.86
CA ASP A 37 -2.36 16.11 15.29
C ASP A 37 -2.37 16.19 13.75
N ILE A 38 -3.41 15.65 13.11
CA ILE A 38 -3.59 15.80 11.66
C ILE A 38 -3.87 17.27 11.31
N ALA A 39 -4.75 17.93 12.07
CA ALA A 39 -5.13 19.30 11.83
C ALA A 39 -3.94 20.27 11.93
N ASP A 40 -3.09 20.08 12.93
CA ASP A 40 -1.88 20.86 13.17
C ASP A 40 -0.87 20.69 12.02
N ARG A 41 -0.66 19.44 11.56
CA ARG A 41 0.23 19.14 10.42
C ARG A 41 -0.26 19.75 9.10
N LEU A 42 -1.57 19.87 8.93
CA LEU A 42 -2.19 20.42 7.72
C LEU A 42 -2.49 21.92 7.82
N ASN A 43 -2.31 22.53 9.00
CA ASN A 43 -2.69 23.90 9.32
C ASN A 43 -4.19 24.18 9.05
N ILE A 44 -5.05 23.31 9.57
CA ILE A 44 -6.52 23.38 9.47
C ILE A 44 -7.17 23.21 10.84
N SER A 45 -8.50 23.23 10.91
CA SER A 45 -9.22 22.91 12.14
C SER A 45 -9.41 21.40 12.32
N ALA A 46 -9.34 20.89 13.55
CA ALA A 46 -9.70 19.51 13.88
C ALA A 46 -11.16 19.17 13.51
N GLN A 47 -12.04 20.17 13.46
CA GLN A 47 -13.40 20.01 12.97
C GLN A 47 -13.45 19.61 11.48
N ALA A 48 -12.51 20.09 10.65
CA ALA A 48 -12.41 19.66 9.26
C ALA A 48 -12.06 18.17 9.18
N VAL A 49 -11.06 17.72 9.94
CA VAL A 49 -10.67 16.31 10.04
C VAL A 49 -11.83 15.45 10.53
N SER A 50 -12.54 15.89 11.57
CA SER A 50 -13.74 15.21 12.07
C SER A 50 -14.83 15.08 11.01
N LYS A 51 -15.09 16.13 10.23
CA LYS A 51 -16.06 16.06 9.11
C LYS A 51 -15.63 15.10 8.02
N TRP A 52 -14.33 15.00 7.73
CA TRP A 52 -13.80 14.01 6.78
C TRP A 52 -13.96 12.58 7.31
N GLU A 53 -13.60 12.33 8.56
CA GLU A 53 -13.74 11.00 9.19
C GLU A 53 -15.20 10.53 9.30
N ASN A 54 -16.16 11.45 9.29
CA ASN A 54 -17.60 11.16 9.29
C ASN A 54 -18.25 11.27 7.90
N ASP A 55 -17.47 11.34 6.82
CA ASP A 55 -17.94 11.45 5.42
C ASP A 55 -18.90 12.64 5.17
N LEU A 56 -18.82 13.70 5.99
CA LEU A 56 -19.66 14.89 5.86
C LEU A 56 -19.14 15.86 4.80
N THR A 57 -17.82 15.88 4.60
CA THR A 57 -17.12 16.65 3.57
C THR A 57 -15.93 15.86 3.08
N SER A 58 -15.28 16.30 2.00
CA SER A 58 -14.03 15.70 1.51
C SER A 58 -12.88 16.71 1.54
N PRO A 59 -11.64 16.26 1.74
CA PRO A 59 -10.46 17.10 1.53
C PRO A 59 -10.30 17.44 0.04
N ASP A 60 -9.59 18.54 -0.24
CA ASP A 60 -9.18 18.87 -1.61
C ASP A 60 -7.97 18.01 -2.05
N ILE A 61 -7.61 18.13 -3.34
CA ILE A 61 -6.54 17.34 -3.95
C ILE A 61 -5.20 17.58 -3.26
N ASP A 62 -4.87 18.84 -2.96
CA ASP A 62 -3.60 19.19 -2.29
C ASP A 62 -3.54 18.61 -0.87
N THR A 63 -4.67 18.59 -0.17
CA THR A 63 -4.78 18.00 1.15
C THR A 63 -4.70 16.48 1.11
N LEU A 64 -5.26 15.83 0.09
CA LEU A 64 -5.08 14.39 -0.12
C LEU A 64 -3.61 14.02 -0.31
N LEU A 65 -2.84 14.81 -1.08
CA LEU A 65 -1.40 14.60 -1.23
C LEU A 65 -0.68 14.71 0.11
N LYS A 66 -0.96 15.76 0.88
CA LYS A 66 -0.35 15.93 2.22
C LYS A 66 -0.75 14.84 3.21
N LEU A 67 -2.00 14.39 3.19
CA LEU A 67 -2.45 13.25 4.00
C LEU A 67 -1.70 11.97 3.61
N SER A 68 -1.53 11.74 2.30
CA SER A 68 -0.76 10.61 1.79
C SER A 68 0.71 10.66 2.27
N ASP A 69 1.30 11.85 2.36
CA ASP A 69 2.64 12.04 2.94
C ASP A 69 2.67 11.80 4.46
N ILE A 70 1.66 12.26 5.20
CA ILE A 70 1.53 12.05 6.65
C ILE A 70 1.50 10.56 6.99
N PHE A 71 0.67 9.80 6.27
CA PHE A 71 0.49 8.36 6.48
C PHE A 71 1.47 7.48 5.70
N ASN A 72 2.30 8.07 4.84
CA ASN A 72 3.27 7.37 4.01
C ASN A 72 2.67 6.32 3.07
N ILE A 73 1.52 6.65 2.49
CA ILE A 73 0.83 5.79 1.53
C ILE A 73 0.60 6.59 0.24
N THR A 74 0.22 5.91 -0.82
CA THR A 74 -0.24 6.58 -2.03
C THR A 74 -1.64 7.18 -1.82
N VAL A 75 -1.99 8.19 -2.62
CA VAL A 75 -3.37 8.72 -2.62
C VAL A 75 -4.37 7.62 -2.99
N ASP A 76 -4.01 6.69 -3.88
CA ASP A 76 -4.85 5.53 -4.19
C ASP A 76 -5.12 4.67 -2.94
N GLU A 77 -4.09 4.31 -2.17
CA GLU A 77 -4.24 3.57 -0.90
C GLU A 77 -5.07 4.35 0.14
N LEU A 78 -4.88 5.67 0.22
CA LEU A 78 -5.66 6.56 1.09
C LEU A 78 -7.15 6.56 0.72
N LEU A 79 -7.45 6.51 -0.59
CA LEU A 79 -8.81 6.45 -1.13
C LEU A 79 -9.40 5.03 -1.12
N GLY A 80 -8.75 4.07 -0.47
CA GLY A 80 -9.27 2.71 -0.31
C GLY A 80 -9.12 1.84 -1.55
N LYS A 81 -8.32 2.25 -2.56
CA LYS A 81 -7.84 1.27 -3.54
C LYS A 81 -6.93 0.31 -2.81
N LYS A 82 -7.35 -0.95 -2.77
CA LYS A 82 -6.53 -2.03 -2.23
C LYS A 82 -5.22 -2.10 -3.02
N ARG A 83 -4.13 -2.37 -2.30
CA ARG A 83 -2.84 -2.77 -2.87
C ARG A 83 -3.11 -3.80 -3.96
N GLN A 84 -2.43 -3.66 -5.10
CA GLN A 84 -2.55 -4.65 -6.16
C GLN A 84 -1.88 -5.91 -5.66
N GLU A 85 -2.69 -6.84 -5.15
CA GLU A 85 -2.28 -8.23 -4.94
C GLU A 85 -1.53 -8.73 -6.18
N PRO A 86 -0.54 -9.62 -6.01
CA PRO A 86 0.17 -10.16 -7.15
C PRO A 86 -0.82 -10.87 -8.07
N VAL A 87 -0.93 -10.37 -9.30
CA VAL A 87 -1.81 -10.92 -10.32
C VAL A 87 -1.00 -11.54 -11.43
N TYR A 88 -1.47 -12.68 -11.92
CA TYR A 88 -0.93 -13.31 -13.12
C TYR A 88 -1.59 -12.74 -14.36
N VAL A 89 -0.78 -12.13 -15.23
CA VAL A 89 -1.23 -11.58 -16.50
C VAL A 89 -1.05 -12.65 -17.60
N PRO A 90 -2.13 -13.02 -18.33
CA PRO A 90 -2.04 -13.92 -19.47
C PRO A 90 -1.06 -13.41 -20.52
N VAL A 91 -0.37 -14.31 -21.22
CA VAL A 91 0.71 -13.99 -22.20
C VAL A 91 0.32 -12.86 -23.15
N GLU A 92 -0.91 -12.91 -23.68
CA GLU A 92 -1.44 -11.95 -24.66
C GLU A 92 -1.56 -10.51 -24.13
N ALA A 93 -1.69 -10.36 -22.81
CA ALA A 93 -1.90 -9.08 -22.12
C ALA A 93 -0.65 -8.58 -21.39
N ARG A 94 0.45 -9.33 -21.44
CA ARG A 94 1.70 -8.94 -20.76
C ARG A 94 2.30 -7.73 -21.43
N LYS A 95 2.71 -6.75 -20.62
CA LYS A 95 3.57 -5.65 -21.07
C LYS A 95 5.00 -6.15 -21.22
N ASP A 96 5.79 -5.44 -22.04
CA ASP A 96 7.23 -5.64 -22.11
C ASP A 96 7.86 -5.33 -20.73
N VAL A 97 8.59 -6.30 -20.17
CA VAL A 97 9.28 -6.17 -18.88
C VAL A 97 10.19 -4.95 -18.87
N ASN A 98 10.84 -4.59 -19.98
CA ASN A 98 11.75 -3.43 -20.03
C ASN A 98 11.02 -2.08 -19.85
N LYS A 99 9.69 -2.06 -19.97
CA LYS A 99 8.86 -0.88 -19.73
C LYS A 99 8.28 -0.81 -18.31
N MET A 100 8.52 -1.82 -17.50
CA MET A 100 8.06 -1.90 -16.12
C MET A 100 9.05 -1.27 -15.14
N VAL A 101 8.55 -0.88 -13.97
CA VAL A 101 9.35 -0.31 -12.88
C VAL A 101 9.21 -1.18 -11.64
N LEU A 102 10.36 -1.57 -11.08
CA LEU A 102 10.46 -2.14 -9.74
C LEU A 102 10.45 -1.01 -8.72
N ARG A 103 9.53 -1.07 -7.76
CA ARG A 103 9.51 -0.19 -6.60
C ARG A 103 9.81 -0.99 -5.35
N ILE A 104 10.73 -0.50 -4.53
CA ILE A 104 11.02 -1.05 -3.21
C ILE A 104 10.79 0.07 -2.21
N THR A 105 10.00 -0.20 -1.18
CA THR A 105 9.79 0.71 -0.05
C THR A 105 10.16 -0.03 1.21
N VAL A 106 11.01 0.58 2.04
CA VAL A 106 11.32 0.13 3.39
C VAL A 106 10.94 1.26 4.34
N ASP A 107 9.99 0.98 5.23
CA ASP A 107 9.59 1.87 6.30
C ASP A 107 10.09 1.27 7.61
N SER A 108 11.17 1.82 8.14
CA SER A 108 11.76 1.35 9.38
C SER A 108 11.02 1.90 10.60
N ASN A 109 11.01 1.13 11.70
CA ASN A 109 10.33 1.52 12.93
C ASN A 109 10.95 2.76 13.60
N ASP A 110 12.24 3.01 13.37
CA ASP A 110 12.96 4.21 13.85
C ASP A 110 12.63 5.49 13.06
N GLY A 111 11.77 5.39 12.03
CA GLY A 111 11.34 6.50 11.19
C GLY A 111 12.15 6.69 9.91
N ASP A 112 13.18 5.88 9.68
CA ASP A 112 13.92 5.89 8.42
C ASP A 112 13.05 5.32 7.29
N ARG A 113 13.08 5.97 6.13
CA ARG A 113 12.33 5.53 4.94
C ARG A 113 13.24 5.45 3.74
N VAL A 114 13.30 4.27 3.13
CA VAL A 114 14.07 4.02 1.92
C VAL A 114 13.10 3.72 0.79
N ARG A 115 13.16 4.51 -0.30
CA ARG A 115 12.36 4.29 -1.51
C ARG A 115 13.29 4.15 -2.71
N VAL A 116 13.18 3.04 -3.42
CA VAL A 116 13.97 2.74 -4.62
C VAL A 116 13.02 2.50 -5.77
N ASN A 117 13.22 3.22 -6.87
CA ASN A 117 12.47 3.07 -8.11
C ASN A 117 13.46 2.74 -9.24
N LEU A 118 13.40 1.53 -9.77
CA LEU A 118 14.34 1.05 -10.78
C LEU A 118 13.58 0.52 -12.00
N PRO A 119 13.89 1.01 -13.21
CA PRO A 119 13.42 0.35 -14.43
C PRO A 119 13.89 -1.11 -14.44
N MET A 120 13.02 -2.03 -14.83
CA MET A 120 13.37 -3.47 -14.88
C MET A 120 14.53 -3.77 -15.83
N ALA A 121 14.74 -2.94 -16.85
CA ALA A 121 15.92 -3.01 -17.71
C ALA A 121 17.24 -2.85 -16.92
N ALA A 122 17.26 -1.96 -15.93
CA ALA A 122 18.41 -1.77 -15.04
C ALA A 122 18.55 -2.94 -14.05
N VAL A 123 17.43 -3.43 -13.50
CA VAL A 123 17.40 -4.61 -12.62
C VAL A 123 18.07 -5.80 -13.30
N ARG A 124 17.72 -6.09 -14.57
CA ARG A 124 18.34 -7.15 -15.37
C ARG A 124 19.87 -7.00 -15.46
N ILE A 125 20.36 -5.78 -15.69
CA ILE A 125 21.81 -5.51 -15.79
C ILE A 125 22.50 -5.75 -14.43
N PHE A 126 21.87 -5.33 -13.33
CA PHE A 126 22.44 -5.50 -11.99
C PHE A 126 22.50 -6.96 -11.56
N LEU A 127 21.48 -7.75 -11.91
CA LEU A 127 21.44 -9.20 -11.63
C LEU A 127 22.55 -9.95 -12.38
N ASN A 128 22.84 -9.57 -13.64
CA ASN A 128 23.81 -10.28 -14.48
C ASN A 128 25.28 -10.04 -14.11
N ASN A 129 25.59 -9.00 -13.34
CA ASN A 129 26.97 -8.56 -13.09
C ASN A 129 27.52 -8.96 -11.71
N ASP A 130 26.86 -9.88 -10.98
CA ASP A 130 27.17 -10.26 -9.56
C ASP A 130 27.31 -9.05 -8.60
N SER A 131 26.85 -7.88 -9.05
CA SER A 131 27.14 -6.58 -8.44
C SER A 131 25.92 -6.03 -7.71
N VAL A 132 25.13 -6.92 -7.10
CA VAL A 132 23.97 -6.57 -6.27
C VAL A 132 24.44 -6.00 -4.92
N LYS A 133 25.29 -4.98 -4.97
CA LYS A 133 25.59 -4.10 -3.85
C LYS A 133 24.63 -2.91 -3.78
N VAL A 134 23.80 -2.72 -4.81
CA VAL A 134 22.78 -1.65 -4.85
C VAL A 134 21.78 -1.78 -3.71
N PHE A 135 21.47 -3.02 -3.30
CA PHE A 135 20.55 -3.31 -2.19
C PHE A 135 21.28 -3.83 -0.94
N SER A 136 22.61 -3.93 -0.97
CA SER A 136 23.39 -4.44 0.16
C SER A 136 23.49 -3.38 1.26
N GLY A 137 23.30 -3.79 2.52
CA GLY A 137 23.42 -2.92 3.69
C GLY A 137 22.08 -2.60 4.36
N ASN A 138 20.95 -2.96 3.76
CA ASN A 138 19.65 -2.92 4.43
C ASN A 138 19.27 -4.34 4.89
N LYS A 139 19.28 -4.56 6.21
CA LYS A 139 18.92 -5.85 6.84
C LYS A 139 17.53 -6.33 6.44
N ALA A 140 16.60 -5.40 6.21
CA ALA A 140 15.23 -5.73 5.84
C ALA A 140 15.13 -6.32 4.42
N LEU A 141 16.16 -6.10 3.57
CA LEU A 141 16.26 -6.70 2.23
C LEU A 141 17.10 -7.99 2.22
N GLU A 142 17.67 -8.40 3.36
CA GLU A 142 18.43 -9.65 3.45
C GLU A 142 17.49 -10.86 3.25
N GLY A 143 17.92 -11.80 2.41
CA GLY A 143 17.15 -13.00 2.10
C GLY A 143 16.14 -12.86 0.96
N ILE A 144 15.97 -11.66 0.39
CA ILE A 144 15.14 -11.45 -0.81
C ILE A 144 15.94 -11.85 -2.06
N ASP A 145 15.44 -12.85 -2.79
CA ASP A 145 16.03 -13.28 -4.06
C ASP A 145 15.45 -12.50 -5.25
N PHE A 146 16.17 -11.45 -5.65
CA PHE A 146 15.78 -10.62 -6.78
C PHE A 146 15.80 -11.35 -8.13
N ASN A 147 16.53 -12.48 -8.28
CA ASN A 147 16.45 -13.29 -9.49
C ASN A 147 15.09 -13.98 -9.58
N GLN A 148 14.57 -14.48 -8.47
CA GLN A 148 13.23 -15.08 -8.43
C GLN A 148 12.15 -14.04 -8.69
N ILE A 149 12.27 -12.84 -8.11
CA ILE A 149 11.35 -11.73 -8.40
C ILE A 149 11.34 -11.41 -9.90
N TYR A 150 12.53 -11.28 -10.51
CA TYR A 150 12.63 -11.02 -11.94
C TYR A 150 11.96 -12.13 -12.78
N ALA A 151 12.20 -13.40 -12.43
CA ALA A 151 11.59 -14.54 -13.12
C ALA A 151 10.05 -14.55 -13.00
N LEU A 152 9.49 -14.19 -11.84
CA LEU A 152 8.05 -14.06 -11.65
C LEU A 152 7.46 -12.99 -12.58
N VAL A 153 8.14 -11.86 -12.74
CA VAL A 153 7.72 -10.78 -13.65
C VAL A 153 7.76 -11.24 -15.10
N GLU A 154 8.79 -11.96 -15.53
CA GLU A 154 8.85 -12.54 -16.88
C GLU A 154 7.72 -13.55 -17.12
N GLN A 155 7.31 -14.28 -16.08
CA GLN A 155 6.15 -15.15 -16.10
C GLN A 155 4.81 -14.39 -16.05
N GLY A 156 4.83 -13.06 -16.00
CA GLY A 156 3.64 -12.20 -16.05
C GLY A 156 3.03 -11.91 -14.69
N VAL A 157 3.73 -12.16 -13.59
CA VAL A 157 3.28 -11.76 -12.25
C VAL A 157 3.64 -10.29 -12.03
N ILE A 158 2.63 -9.45 -11.77
CA ILE A 158 2.80 -8.02 -11.47
C ILE A 158 2.00 -7.66 -10.22
N GLY A 159 2.23 -6.48 -9.66
CA GLY A 159 1.64 -6.04 -8.38
C GLY A 159 2.63 -6.12 -7.23
N GLU A 160 2.14 -6.24 -6.00
CA GLU A 160 2.94 -6.39 -4.78
C GLU A 160 3.48 -7.83 -4.69
N LEU A 161 4.75 -8.02 -5.04
CA LEU A 161 5.39 -9.34 -5.13
C LEU A 161 5.96 -9.80 -3.78
N VAL A 162 6.35 -8.84 -2.93
CA VAL A 162 6.91 -9.12 -1.61
C VAL A 162 6.35 -8.10 -0.61
N SER A 163 5.92 -8.60 0.54
CA SER A 163 5.59 -7.83 1.73
C SER A 163 6.20 -8.54 2.95
N VAL A 164 7.06 -7.85 3.69
CA VAL A 164 7.74 -8.41 4.88
C VAL A 164 7.58 -7.43 6.03
N ASP A 165 7.11 -7.94 7.16
CA ASP A 165 7.12 -7.26 8.44
C ASP A 165 8.25 -7.86 9.29
N SER A 166 9.23 -7.05 9.66
CA SER A 166 10.34 -7.44 10.51
C SER A 166 9.93 -7.47 11.99
N ALA A 167 10.62 -8.29 12.79
CA ALA A 167 10.44 -8.31 14.25
C ALA A 167 10.76 -6.96 14.92
N ASP A 168 11.61 -6.14 14.28
CA ASP A 168 11.98 -4.81 14.75
C ASP A 168 10.95 -3.73 14.35
N GLY A 169 9.90 -4.09 13.61
CA GLY A 169 8.83 -3.21 13.16
C GLY A 169 9.05 -2.59 11.78
N ASP A 170 10.07 -3.03 11.04
CA ASP A 170 10.32 -2.56 9.67
C ASP A 170 9.34 -3.21 8.69
N HIS A 171 8.81 -2.43 7.76
CA HIS A 171 7.92 -2.89 6.70
C HIS A 171 8.60 -2.75 5.34
N VAL A 172 8.81 -3.87 4.67
CA VAL A 172 9.39 -3.93 3.31
C VAL A 172 8.30 -4.29 2.31
N ARG A 173 8.22 -3.52 1.24
CA ARG A 173 7.36 -3.82 0.08
C ARG A 173 8.15 -3.77 -1.21
N ILE A 174 7.85 -4.73 -2.09
CA ILE A 174 8.35 -4.76 -3.46
C ILE A 174 7.18 -4.89 -4.42
N THR A 175 7.05 -3.93 -5.33
CA THR A 175 5.97 -3.86 -6.33
C THR A 175 6.54 -3.74 -7.73
N VAL A 176 5.88 -4.34 -8.71
CA VAL A 176 6.21 -4.18 -10.14
C VAL A 176 4.96 -3.78 -10.92
N GLU A 177 5.06 -2.71 -11.71
CA GLU A 177 3.97 -2.15 -12.53
C GLU A 177 4.41 -1.62 -13.91
#